data_AF-A0AAE2ER87-F1
#
_entry.id   AF-A0AAE2ER87-F1
#
_cell.length_a   1.000
_cell.length_b   1.000
_cell.length_c   1.000
_cell.angle_alpha   90.00
_cell.angle_beta   90.00
_cell.angle_gamma   90.00
#
_symmetry.space_group_name_H-M   'P 1'
#
loop_
_entity.id
_entity.type
_entity.pdbx_description
1 polymer ?
#
loop_
_entity_poly.entity_id
_entity_poly.type
_entity_poly.pdbx_seq_one_letter_code
_entity_poly.pdbx_strand_id
1 'polypeptide(L)'
;MYQDFYPYTPSDVTDHSYDAGAYDYRIYEPFEGQIITAPANTRYWRRGTEVFLHSSAIDPYGREMLYIAYPIRRPNNVCSLRAVAISANEYRGMQPYTQRYGYHP
;
A
#
# COMPACT_ATOMS: atom_id res chain seq x y z
N MET A 1 -23.49 14.65 52.11
CA MET A 1 -23.51 14.05 50.77
C MET A 1 -23.11 15.14 49.80
N TYR A 2 -21.88 15.08 49.28
CA TYR A 2 -21.37 16.05 48.31
C TYR A 2 -21.81 15.62 46.91
N GLN A 3 -22.25 16.61 46.14
CA GLN A 3 -22.77 16.49 44.79
C GLN A 3 -21.59 16.69 43.83
N ASP A 4 -21.14 15.62 43.18
CA ASP A 4 -20.00 15.67 42.27
C ASP A 4 -20.33 16.47 41.01
N PHE A 5 -19.58 17.56 40.84
CA PHE A 5 -19.47 18.35 39.63
C PHE A 5 -18.68 17.53 38.59
N TYR A 6 -19.35 17.08 37.53
CA TYR A 6 -18.67 16.56 36.34
C TYR A 6 -18.31 17.74 35.42
N PRO A 7 -17.02 18.01 35.15
CA PRO A 7 -16.62 19.04 34.20
C PRO A 7 -16.85 18.55 32.77
N TYR A 8 -17.37 19.45 31.94
CA TYR A 8 -17.52 19.36 30.49
C TYR A 8 -16.43 18.53 29.81
N THR A 9 -16.80 17.40 29.21
CA THR A 9 -16.03 16.78 28.12
C THR A 9 -16.42 17.48 26.81
N PRO A 10 -15.47 18.07 26.06
CA PRO A 10 -15.79 18.67 24.78
C PRO A 10 -16.23 17.57 23.81
N SER A 11 -17.49 17.65 23.37
CA SER A 11 -17.95 17.03 22.14
C SER A 11 -17.23 17.69 20.97
N ASP A 12 -16.55 16.87 20.18
CA ASP A 12 -16.27 17.03 18.75
C ASP A 12 -14.94 16.32 18.43
N VAL A 13 -14.92 15.01 18.64
CA VAL A 13 -14.04 14.15 17.85
C VAL A 13 -14.87 13.79 16.62
N THR A 14 -14.59 14.51 15.55
CA THR A 14 -15.11 14.26 14.22
C THR A 14 -15.05 12.76 13.95
N ASP A 15 -16.24 12.22 13.74
CA ASP A 15 -16.52 10.85 13.35
C ASP A 15 -15.61 10.47 12.18
N HIS A 16 -14.49 9.80 12.47
CA HIS A 16 -13.73 9.10 11.45
C HIS A 16 -14.62 7.94 11.04
N SER A 17 -15.44 8.19 10.02
CA SER A 17 -16.20 7.18 9.30
C SER A 17 -15.20 6.16 8.74
N TYR A 18 -14.84 5.18 9.58
CA TYR A 18 -14.23 3.95 9.14
C TYR A 18 -15.27 3.28 8.26
N ASP A 19 -15.06 3.40 6.96
CA ASP A 19 -15.86 2.76 5.93
C ASP A 19 -15.72 1.24 6.13
N ALA A 20 -16.60 0.67 6.94
CA ALA A 20 -16.59 -0.71 7.44
C ALA A 20 -17.03 -1.73 6.37
N GLY A 21 -16.65 -1.53 5.10
CA GLY A 21 -17.16 -2.30 3.97
C GLY A 21 -16.13 -2.76 2.93
N ALA A 22 -14.91 -2.20 2.93
CA ALA A 22 -13.85 -2.70 2.07
C ALA A 22 -13.04 -3.75 2.85
N TYR A 23 -13.36 -5.03 2.68
CA TYR A 23 -12.44 -6.09 3.07
C TYR A 23 -11.07 -5.75 2.51
N ASP A 24 -10.14 -5.44 3.41
CA ASP A 24 -8.82 -5.02 3.04
C ASP A 24 -8.03 -6.27 2.61
N TYR A 25 -8.20 -6.69 1.36
CA TYR A 25 -7.48 -7.82 0.77
C TYR A 25 -6.02 -7.45 0.46
N ARG A 26 -5.36 -6.74 1.38
CA ARG A 26 -3.93 -6.49 1.33
C ARG A 26 -3.20 -7.78 1.69
N ILE A 27 -2.12 -8.04 0.96
CA ILE A 27 -1.16 -9.10 1.27
C ILE A 27 -0.01 -8.57 2.14
N TYR A 28 -0.17 -7.36 2.67
CA TYR A 28 0.84 -6.61 3.40
C TYR A 28 0.18 -5.65 4.39
N GLU A 29 0.76 -5.54 5.59
CA GLU A 29 0.51 -4.43 6.51
C GLU A 29 1.10 -3.08 6.03
N PRO A 30 0.33 -1.97 6.04
CA PRO A 30 0.75 -0.68 5.48
C PRO A 30 1.74 0.12 6.34
N PHE A 31 1.79 -0.13 7.66
CA PHE A 31 2.60 0.65 8.62
C PHE A 31 3.77 -0.13 9.22
N GLU A 32 4.02 -1.35 8.75
CA GLU A 32 5.07 -2.22 9.27
C GLU A 32 6.09 -2.56 8.18
N GLY A 33 7.37 -2.47 8.55
CA GLY A 33 8.47 -2.90 7.70
C GLY A 33 8.52 -4.42 7.65
N GLN A 34 8.34 -5.01 6.48
CA GLN A 34 8.23 -6.46 6.33
C GLN A 34 8.85 -6.99 5.05
N ILE A 35 9.36 -8.21 5.12
CA ILE A 35 9.84 -8.95 3.95
C ILE A 35 8.67 -9.78 3.45
N ILE A 36 8.27 -9.53 2.20
CA ILE A 36 7.15 -10.20 1.55
C ILE A 36 7.57 -10.72 0.17
N THR A 37 6.91 -11.77 -0.28
CA THR A 37 7.11 -12.29 -1.63
C THR A 37 6.28 -11.48 -2.62
N ALA A 38 6.93 -10.90 -3.62
CA ALA A 38 6.23 -10.11 -4.65
C ALA A 38 5.19 -10.96 -5.39
N PRO A 39 3.90 -10.54 -5.40
CA PRO A 39 2.81 -11.36 -5.93
C PRO A 39 2.73 -11.31 -7.47
N ALA A 40 3.33 -10.30 -8.10
CA ALA A 40 3.26 -10.04 -9.53
C ALA A 40 4.63 -9.66 -10.13
N ASN A 41 4.70 -9.75 -11.46
CA ASN A 41 5.82 -9.21 -12.22
C ASN A 41 5.64 -7.69 -12.35
N THR A 42 6.70 -6.95 -12.04
CA THR A 42 6.74 -5.50 -12.25
C THR A 42 7.87 -5.16 -13.21
N ARG A 43 8.00 -3.88 -13.59
CA ARG A 43 9.18 -3.40 -14.32
C ARG A 43 10.49 -3.47 -13.52
N TYR A 44 10.41 -3.75 -12.22
CA TYR A 44 11.54 -3.70 -11.29
C TYR A 44 12.04 -5.08 -10.87
N TRP A 45 11.12 -6.06 -10.71
CA TRP A 45 11.41 -7.42 -10.24
C TRP A 45 10.40 -8.43 -10.82
N ARG A 46 10.71 -9.72 -10.68
CA ARG A 46 9.83 -10.82 -11.07
C ARG A 46 8.96 -11.26 -9.90
N ARG A 47 7.78 -11.83 -10.20
CA ARG A 47 6.94 -12.53 -9.23
C ARG A 47 7.77 -13.56 -8.47
N GLY A 48 7.56 -13.66 -7.16
CA GLY A 48 8.36 -14.54 -6.29
C GLY A 48 9.64 -13.91 -5.76
N THR A 49 10.02 -12.71 -6.21
CA THR A 49 11.17 -11.99 -5.64
C THR A 49 10.85 -11.55 -4.22
N GLU A 50 11.72 -11.84 -3.26
CA GLU A 50 11.62 -11.30 -1.90
C GLU A 50 11.92 -9.81 -1.92
N VAL A 51 10.98 -9.02 -1.42
CA VAL A 51 11.08 -7.57 -1.35
C VAL A 51 10.80 -7.11 0.07
N PHE A 52 11.44 -6.03 0.48
CA PHE A 52 11.17 -5.37 1.74
C PHE A 52 10.20 -4.21 1.49
N LEU A 53 8.97 -4.33 1.99
CA LEU A 53 8.02 -3.23 2.05
C LEU A 53 8.35 -2.39 3.28
N HIS A 54 8.68 -1.12 3.10
CA HIS A 54 8.97 -0.21 4.20
C HIS A 54 7.68 0.43 4.76
N SER A 55 6.85 0.98 3.87
CA SER A 55 5.60 1.66 4.23
C SER A 55 4.70 1.87 3.00
N SER A 56 3.44 2.21 3.23
CA SER A 56 2.54 2.76 2.21
C SER A 56 2.11 4.20 2.53
N ALA A 57 1.77 4.97 1.51
CA ALA A 57 1.17 6.30 1.64
C ALA A 57 0.15 6.54 0.53
N ILE A 58 -0.88 7.34 0.83
CA ILE A 58 -1.86 7.77 -0.16
C ILE A 58 -1.36 9.04 -0.83
N ASP A 59 -1.25 9.03 -2.16
CA ASP A 59 -0.88 10.22 -2.94
C ASP A 59 -2.03 11.25 -2.97
N PRO A 60 -1.79 12.49 -3.42
CA PRO A 60 -2.85 13.52 -3.52
C PRO A 60 -4.01 13.16 -4.45
N TYR A 61 -3.88 12.12 -5.28
CA TYR A 61 -4.90 11.62 -6.19
C TYR A 61 -5.65 10.42 -5.62
N GLY A 62 -5.43 10.07 -4.34
CA GLY A 62 -6.10 8.96 -3.65
C GLY A 62 -5.51 7.58 -3.97
N ARG A 63 -4.33 7.50 -4.60
CA ARG A 63 -3.69 6.23 -4.95
C ARG A 63 -2.74 5.78 -3.85
N GLU A 64 -2.87 4.53 -3.43
CA GLU A 64 -1.91 3.92 -2.50
C GLU A 64 -0.58 3.64 -3.22
N MET A 65 0.48 4.22 -2.68
CA MET A 65 1.86 4.10 -3.12
C MET A 65 2.66 3.31 -2.09
N LEU A 66 3.44 2.33 -2.56
CA LEU A 66 4.26 1.45 -1.75
C LEU A 66 5.73 1.80 -1.92
N TYR A 67 6.41 1.96 -0.79
CA TYR A 67 7.85 2.19 -0.75
C TYR A 67 8.57 0.86 -0.51
N ILE A 68 9.18 0.32 -1.56
CA ILE A 68 9.69 -1.04 -1.59
C ILE A 68 11.19 -1.02 -1.87
N ALA A 69 11.97 -1.74 -1.06
CA ALA A 69 13.36 -2.06 -1.31
C ALA A 69 13.51 -3.51 -1.78
N TYR A 70 14.37 -3.74 -2.78
CA TYR A 70 14.55 -5.07 -3.36
C TYR A 70 16.01 -5.30 -3.80
N PRO A 71 16.48 -6.56 -3.75
CA PRO A 71 17.82 -6.89 -4.20
C PRO A 71 17.92 -6.88 -5.73
N ILE A 72 19.03 -6.37 -6.24
CA ILE A 72 19.44 -6.52 -7.63
C ILE A 72 20.80 -7.19 -7.70
N ARG A 73 20.92 -8.18 -8.61
CA ARG A 73 22.19 -8.80 -8.94
C ARG A 73 22.66 -8.24 -10.29
N ARG A 74 23.79 -7.53 -10.27
CA ARG A 74 24.40 -7.02 -11.50
C ARG A 74 25.21 -8.13 -12.19
N PRO A 75 25.46 -8.05 -13.52
CA PRO A 75 26.21 -9.07 -14.27
C PRO A 75 27.61 -9.34 -13.72
N ASN A 76 28.22 -8.35 -13.06
CA ASN A 76 29.52 -8.46 -12.40
C ASN A 76 29.46 -9.11 -11.00
N ASN A 77 28.38 -9.85 -10.67
CA ASN A 77 28.14 -10.49 -9.38
C ASN A 77 28.07 -9.56 -8.16
N VAL A 78 27.94 -8.24 -8.37
CA VAL A 78 27.69 -7.30 -7.28
C VAL A 78 26.21 -7.33 -6.91
N CYS A 79 25.92 -7.60 -5.65
CA CYS A 79 24.59 -7.45 -5.07
C CYS A 79 24.42 -6.02 -4.54
N SER A 80 23.30 -5.39 -4.87
CA SER A 80 22.95 -4.06 -4.34
C SER A 80 21.45 -3.99 -4.06
N LEU A 81 21.05 -3.09 -3.19
CA LEU A 81 19.63 -2.81 -2.91
C LEU A 81 19.17 -1.62 -3.76
N ARG A 82 17.94 -1.68 -4.24
CA ARG A 82 17.24 -0.56 -4.86
C ARG A 82 15.95 -0.29 -4.12
N ALA A 83 15.60 0.99 -3.97
CA ALA A 83 14.33 1.42 -3.43
C ALA A 83 13.47 2.05 -4.54
N VAL A 84 12.16 1.86 -4.47
CA VAL A 84 11.22 2.44 -5.43
C VAL A 84 9.86 2.73 -4.79
N ALA A 85 9.18 3.75 -5.32
CA ALA A 85 7.77 4.01 -5.06
C ALA A 85 6.94 3.44 -6.23
N ILE A 86 6.03 2.52 -5.93
CA ILE A 86 5.16 1.84 -6.91
C ILE A 86 3.72 1.88 -6.43
N SER A 87 2.75 2.01 -7.34
CA SER A 87 1.34 1.94 -6.93
C SER A 87 0.97 0.54 -6.44
N ALA A 88 0.05 0.45 -5.47
CA ALA A 88 -0.46 -0.84 -4.98
C ALA A 88 -1.09 -1.69 -6.10
N ASN A 89 -1.68 -1.05 -7.11
CA ASN A 89 -2.26 -1.73 -8.27
C ASN A 89 -1.19 -2.40 -9.13
N GLU A 90 -0.11 -1.67 -9.45
CA GLU A 90 1.02 -2.22 -10.20
C GLU A 90 1.72 -3.33 -9.39
N TYR A 91 1.83 -3.18 -8.07
CA TYR A 91 2.37 -4.20 -7.16
C TYR A 91 1.55 -5.49 -7.16
N ARG A 92 0.21 -5.39 -7.17
CA ARG A 92 -0.72 -6.54 -7.27
C ARG A 92 -0.78 -7.13 -8.69
N GLY A 93 -0.15 -6.51 -9.68
CA GLY A 93 -0.24 -6.94 -11.07
C GLY A 93 -1.57 -6.62 -11.74
N MET A 94 -2.36 -5.70 -11.18
CA MET A 94 -3.48 -5.12 -11.91
C MET A 94 -2.91 -4.18 -12.95
N GLN A 95 -2.99 -4.57 -14.23
CA GLN A 95 -2.94 -3.56 -15.29
C GLN A 95 -4.04 -2.54 -14.97
N PRO A 96 -3.80 -1.22 -15.14
CA PRO A 96 -4.92 -0.29 -15.17
C PRO A 96 -5.87 -0.85 -16.22
N TYR A 97 -7.06 -1.28 -15.79
CA TYR A 97 -8.07 -1.80 -16.69
C TYR A 97 -8.38 -0.65 -17.64
N THR A 98 -7.71 -0.65 -18.80
CA THR A 98 -8.08 0.24 -19.87
C THR A 98 -9.41 -0.35 -20.29
N GLN A 99 -10.52 0.20 -19.78
CA GLN A 99 -11.82 0.03 -20.39
C GLN A 99 -11.67 0.60 -21.81
N ARG A 100 -11.13 -0.22 -22.72
CA ARG A 100 -11.47 -0.11 -24.12
C ARG A 100 -12.94 -0.44 -24.13
N TYR A 101 -13.77 0.59 -24.02
CA TYR A 101 -15.12 0.57 -24.55
C TYR A 101 -14.98 0.20 -26.02
N GLY A 102 -14.97 -1.11 -26.27
CA GLY A 102 -15.12 -1.69 -27.59
C GLY A 102 -16.55 -1.41 -28.00
N TYR A 103 -16.72 -0.27 -28.65
CA TYR A 103 -17.86 -0.01 -29.52
C TYR A 103 -17.87 -1.16 -30.54
N HIS A 104 -18.83 -2.06 -30.42
CA HIS A 104 -19.14 -3.05 -31.44
C HIS A 104 -20.52 -2.72 -32.04
N PRO A 105 -20.68 -2.91 -33.36
CA PRO A 105 -21.61 -2.19 -34.24
C PRO A 105 -23.10 -2.47 -33.98
#